data_AF-A0A644X8T8-F1
#
_entry.id   AF-A0A644X8T8-F1
#
_cell.length_a   1.000
_cell.length_b   1.000
_cell.length_c   1.000
_cell.angle_alpha   90.00
_cell.angle_beta   90.00
_cell.angle_gamma   90.00
#
_symmetry.space_group_name_H-M   'P 1'
#
loop_
_entity.id
_entity.type
_entity.pdbx_description
1 polymer ?
#
loop_
_entity_poly.entity_id
_entity_poly.type
_entity_poly.pdbx_seq_one_letter_code
_entity_poly.pdbx_strand_id
1 'polypeptide(L)'
;MDAPGDHVEARLHFSPQKSEIMKDTIGFCTISTAPEGKYVADPDFWKGKTCRVVDITIAGDVLVKLDNKIGAFEAKDVVSIFRCQMFADVICSPEISFSDQMLYYKKIMNRKGGYNSLLRDMIISVSLRNGKFTDDFVFAGSIQSTPQL
;
A
#
# COMPACT_ATOMS: atom_id res chain seq x y z
N MET A 1 -25.62 14.86 46.52
CA MET A 1 -26.09 13.69 45.75
C MET A 1 -25.44 13.79 44.40
N ASP A 2 -24.36 13.02 44.24
CA ASP A 2 -23.56 12.95 43.03
C ASP A 2 -24.25 12.09 41.97
N ALA A 3 -24.34 12.62 40.75
CA ALA A 3 -23.85 12.01 39.52
C ALA A 3 -24.41 12.79 38.30
N PRO A 4 -23.61 13.61 37.61
CA PRO A 4 -23.87 13.97 36.23
C PRO A 4 -23.56 12.76 35.34
N GLY A 5 -24.53 12.36 34.52
CA GLY A 5 -24.33 11.31 33.52
C GLY A 5 -23.35 11.76 32.46
N ASP A 6 -22.12 11.26 32.55
CA ASP A 6 -21.11 11.29 31.50
C ASP A 6 -21.62 10.53 30.26
N HIS A 7 -22.33 11.23 29.38
CA HIS A 7 -22.35 10.85 27.97
C HIS A 7 -21.04 11.35 27.36
N VAL A 8 -20.02 10.50 27.47
CA VAL A 8 -18.77 10.61 26.74
C VAL A 8 -19.12 10.61 25.25
N GLU A 9 -19.28 11.80 24.66
CA GLU A 9 -19.13 11.97 23.22
C GLU A 9 -17.72 11.47 22.91
N ALA A 10 -17.61 10.29 22.29
CA ALA A 10 -16.39 9.86 21.63
C ALA A 10 -16.15 10.79 20.43
N ARG A 11 -15.72 12.02 20.73
CA ARG A 11 -15.17 12.96 19.76
C ARG A 11 -13.85 12.35 19.31
N LEU A 12 -13.93 11.56 18.24
CA LEU A 12 -12.80 11.31 17.36
C LEU A 12 -12.27 12.68 16.93
N HIS A 13 -11.29 13.18 17.68
CA HIS A 13 -10.54 14.38 17.36
C HIS A 13 -9.67 14.12 16.13
N PHE A 14 -10.30 14.07 14.95
CA PHE A 14 -9.58 14.21 13.69
C PHE A 14 -9.21 15.68 13.54
N SER A 15 -7.97 16.01 13.92
CA SER A 15 -7.41 17.33 13.65
C SER A 15 -7.27 17.51 12.13
N PRO A 16 -7.90 18.51 11.50
CA PRO A 16 -7.87 18.69 10.05
C PRO A 16 -6.55 19.28 9.53
N GLN A 17 -5.53 19.45 10.37
CA GLN A 17 -4.37 20.32 10.08
C GLN A 17 -2.99 19.64 10.20
N LYS A 18 -2.90 18.33 9.96
CA LYS A 18 -1.61 17.68 9.67
C LYS A 18 -1.63 17.04 8.29
N SER A 19 -1.32 17.87 7.31
CA SER A 19 -0.55 17.54 6.11
C SER A 19 -1.08 16.45 5.17
N GLU A 20 -1.45 16.87 3.96
CA GLU A 20 -1.47 16.11 2.70
C GLU A 20 -0.09 15.53 2.29
N ILE A 21 0.74 15.14 3.25
CA ILE A 21 2.13 14.73 3.08
C ILE A 21 2.20 13.30 3.64
N MET A 22 2.39 12.30 2.76
CA MET A 22 2.56 10.85 3.06
C MET A 22 1.28 10.01 3.05
N LYS A 23 0.91 9.62 1.83
CA LYS A 23 0.07 8.48 1.42
C LYS A 23 -0.06 7.36 2.45
N ASP A 24 -1.30 7.17 2.93
CA ASP A 24 -1.82 6.12 3.81
C ASP A 24 -1.75 4.69 3.22
N THR A 25 -0.66 4.31 2.54
CA THR A 25 -0.53 2.97 1.95
C THR A 25 0.71 2.29 2.51
N ILE A 26 0.48 1.27 3.32
CA ILE A 26 1.51 0.43 3.96
C ILE A 26 1.76 -0.88 3.21
N GLY A 27 1.02 -1.12 2.12
CA GLY A 27 1.10 -2.34 1.35
C GLY A 27 0.03 -2.43 0.26
N PHE A 28 0.02 -3.57 -0.43
CA PHE A 28 -1.05 -3.96 -1.34
C PHE A 28 -1.47 -5.39 -1.04
N CYS A 29 -2.74 -5.69 -1.28
CA CYS A 29 -3.28 -7.04 -1.12
C CYS A 29 -4.27 -7.39 -2.21
N THR A 30 -4.53 -8.69 -2.38
CA THR A 30 -5.58 -9.20 -3.25
C THR A 30 -6.69 -9.79 -2.40
N ILE A 31 -7.92 -9.32 -2.60
CA ILE A 31 -9.10 -9.85 -1.91
C ILE A 31 -9.57 -11.13 -2.60
N SER A 32 -10.03 -12.09 -1.81
CA SER A 32 -10.62 -13.36 -2.27
C SER A 32 -11.76 -13.13 -3.26
N THR A 33 -12.05 -14.14 -4.09
CA THR A 33 -13.21 -14.15 -5.00
C THR A 33 -14.51 -14.49 -4.27
N ALA A 34 -14.43 -14.97 -3.02
CA ALA A 34 -15.57 -15.24 -2.16
C ALA A 34 -15.34 -14.64 -0.76
N PRO A 35 -15.21 -13.31 -0.62
CA PRO A 35 -15.02 -12.69 0.69
C PRO A 35 -16.33 -12.75 1.48
N GLU A 36 -16.25 -13.15 2.74
CA GLU A 36 -17.43 -13.13 3.63
C GLU A 36 -17.77 -11.70 4.06
N GLY A 37 -16.83 -10.75 3.91
CA GLY A 37 -17.13 -9.32 3.78
C GLY A 37 -17.75 -8.69 5.03
N LYS A 38 -17.32 -9.13 6.22
CA LYS A 38 -17.91 -8.81 7.52
C LYS A 38 -18.14 -7.32 7.80
N TYR A 39 -17.38 -6.42 7.17
CA TYR A 39 -17.44 -4.98 7.39
C TYR A 39 -17.55 -4.17 6.09
N VAL A 40 -18.10 -4.76 5.02
CA VAL A 40 -18.11 -4.14 3.68
C VAL A 40 -19.51 -4.12 3.10
N ALA A 41 -19.99 -2.95 2.68
CA ALA A 41 -21.34 -2.76 2.17
C ALA A 41 -21.61 -3.43 0.81
N ASP A 42 -20.58 -3.76 0.05
CA ASP A 42 -20.66 -4.27 -1.32
C ASP A 42 -19.51 -5.27 -1.57
N PRO A 43 -19.59 -6.52 -1.07
CA PRO A 43 -18.51 -7.50 -1.21
C PRO A 43 -18.18 -7.84 -2.67
N ASP A 44 -19.17 -7.83 -3.55
CA ASP A 44 -19.01 -8.13 -4.98
C ASP A 44 -18.07 -7.16 -5.68
N PHE A 45 -18.08 -5.89 -5.31
CA PHE A 45 -17.15 -4.89 -5.84
C PHE A 45 -15.68 -5.22 -5.57
N TRP A 46 -15.36 -5.95 -4.50
CA TRP A 46 -13.97 -6.19 -4.07
C TRP A 46 -13.41 -7.53 -4.55
N LYS A 47 -14.26 -8.44 -5.02
CA LYS A 47 -13.88 -9.80 -5.41
C LYS A 47 -12.70 -9.82 -6.39
N GLY A 48 -11.62 -10.49 -6.00
CA GLY A 48 -10.43 -10.68 -6.83
C GLY A 48 -9.62 -9.41 -7.11
N LYS A 49 -9.95 -8.27 -6.50
CA LYS A 49 -9.29 -7.00 -6.80
C LYS A 49 -8.04 -6.80 -5.95
N THR A 50 -7.04 -6.17 -6.56
CA THR A 50 -5.87 -5.65 -5.87
C THR A 50 -6.20 -4.29 -5.26
N CYS A 51 -5.96 -4.16 -3.96
CA CYS A 51 -6.32 -2.97 -3.17
C CYS A 51 -5.09 -2.40 -2.47
N ARG A 52 -5.14 -1.10 -2.15
CA ARG A 52 -4.14 -0.46 -1.28
C ARG A 52 -4.47 -0.81 0.16
N VAL A 53 -3.48 -1.26 0.91
CA VAL A 53 -3.62 -1.55 2.33
C VAL A 53 -3.29 -0.29 3.12
N VAL A 54 -4.22 0.15 3.95
CA VAL A 54 -4.11 1.33 4.82
C VAL A 54 -3.64 0.92 6.21
N ASP A 55 -4.13 -0.21 6.72
CA ASP A 55 -3.76 -0.74 8.03
C ASP A 55 -3.83 -2.27 8.04
N ILE A 56 -3.06 -2.89 8.94
CA ILE A 56 -3.03 -4.34 9.17
C ILE A 56 -3.03 -4.57 10.68
N THR A 57 -4.05 -5.27 11.18
CA THR A 57 -4.14 -5.61 12.60
C THR A 57 -3.14 -6.71 12.96
N ILE A 58 -2.93 -6.92 14.27
CA ILE A 58 -2.10 -8.03 14.78
C ILE A 58 -2.66 -9.40 14.33
N ALA A 59 -3.98 -9.50 14.17
CA ALA A 59 -4.65 -10.73 13.71
C ALA A 59 -4.50 -10.96 12.19
N GLY A 60 -3.94 -10.01 11.45
CA GLY A 60 -3.78 -10.08 10.00
C GLY A 60 -4.99 -9.56 9.21
N ASP A 61 -6.00 -9.01 9.88
CA ASP A 61 -7.11 -8.33 9.22
C ASP A 61 -6.61 -7.04 8.56
N VAL A 62 -7.20 -6.69 7.43
CA VAL A 62 -6.73 -5.58 6.60
C VAL A 62 -7.80 -4.51 6.44
N LEU A 63 -7.38 -3.26 6.59
CA LEU A 63 -8.15 -2.11 6.12
C LEU A 63 -7.62 -1.71 4.75
N VAL A 64 -8.49 -1.67 3.74
CA VAL A 64 -8.10 -1.43 2.36
C VAL A 64 -8.85 -0.27 1.74
N LYS A 65 -8.21 0.35 0.76
CA LYS A 65 -8.78 1.39 -0.09
C LYS A 65 -8.69 0.98 -1.56
N LEU A 66 -9.80 1.13 -2.27
CA LEU A 66 -9.86 1.04 -3.72
C LEU A 66 -10.77 2.15 -4.22
N ASP A 67 -10.26 2.97 -5.14
CA ASP A 67 -10.90 4.21 -5.57
C ASP A 67 -11.25 5.10 -4.36
N ASN A 68 -12.53 5.48 -4.22
CA ASN A 68 -13.06 6.27 -3.11
C ASN A 68 -13.77 5.41 -2.05
N LYS A 69 -13.64 4.07 -2.12
CA LYS A 69 -14.25 3.15 -1.16
C LYS A 69 -13.19 2.62 -0.19
N ILE A 70 -13.63 2.36 1.05
CA ILE A 70 -12.85 1.71 2.10
C ILE A 70 -13.57 0.40 2.46
N GLY A 71 -12.80 -0.66 2.70
CA GLY A 71 -13.33 -1.95 3.17
C GLY A 71 -12.41 -2.53 4.23
N ALA A 72 -12.97 -3.28 5.17
CA ALA A 72 -12.20 -4.06 6.14
C ALA A 72 -12.49 -5.55 5.92
N PHE A 73 -11.41 -6.34 5.82
CA PHE A 73 -11.47 -7.77 5.50
C PHE A 73 -10.70 -8.56 6.54
N GLU A 74 -11.25 -9.73 6.91
CA GLU A 74 -10.55 -10.66 7.78
C GLU A 74 -9.34 -11.27 7.04
N ALA A 75 -8.32 -11.71 7.78
CA ALA A 75 -7.12 -12.31 7.17
C ALA A 75 -7.44 -13.44 6.17
N LYS A 76 -8.49 -14.24 6.43
CA LYS A 76 -8.94 -15.33 5.56
C LYS A 76 -9.47 -14.87 4.20
N ASP A 77 -9.95 -13.63 4.11
CA ASP A 77 -10.47 -13.04 2.87
C ASP A 77 -9.35 -12.42 2.02
N VAL A 78 -8.09 -12.47 2.48
CA VAL A 78 -6.92 -11.93 1.79
C VAL A 78 -6.11 -13.07 1.20
N VAL A 79 -6.01 -13.11 -0.12
CA VAL A 79 -5.27 -14.17 -0.86
C VAL A 79 -3.76 -13.98 -0.76
N SER A 80 -3.32 -12.73 -0.89
CA SER A 80 -1.91 -12.36 -0.90
C SER A 80 -1.76 -10.92 -0.45
N ILE A 81 -0.66 -10.63 0.24
CA ILE A 81 -0.34 -9.29 0.73
C ILE A 81 1.18 -9.09 0.72
N PHE A 82 1.62 -7.87 0.46
CA PHE A 82 2.99 -7.46 0.74
C PHE A 82 3.01 -6.04 1.33
N ARG A 83 4.02 -5.77 2.17
CA ARG A 83 4.24 -4.44 2.73
C ARG A 83 5.16 -3.61 1.85
N CYS A 84 4.91 -2.30 1.80
CA CYS A 84 5.73 -1.34 1.09
C CYS A 84 5.59 0.04 1.71
N GLN A 85 6.38 0.99 1.21
CA GLN A 85 6.19 2.40 1.47
C GLN A 85 5.94 3.14 0.16
N MET A 86 5.19 4.24 0.24
CA MET A 86 4.95 5.11 -0.91
C MET A 86 5.77 6.39 -0.74
N PHE A 87 6.74 6.62 -1.62
CA PHE A 87 7.45 7.89 -1.70
C PHE A 87 7.05 8.62 -2.98
N ALA A 88 6.35 9.74 -2.84
CA ALA A 88 5.55 10.29 -3.94
C ALA A 88 4.73 9.15 -4.56
N ASP A 89 4.77 8.90 -5.86
CA ASP A 89 4.04 7.85 -6.56
C ASP A 89 4.80 6.53 -6.77
N VAL A 90 6.01 6.43 -6.22
CA VAL A 90 6.91 5.28 -6.31
C VAL A 90 6.71 4.34 -5.12
N ILE A 91 6.62 3.04 -5.41
CA ILE A 91 6.62 1.99 -4.41
C ILE A 91 8.07 1.70 -4.01
N CYS A 92 8.35 1.82 -2.72
CA CYS A 92 9.63 1.57 -2.10
C CYS A 92 9.55 0.36 -1.16
N SER A 93 10.72 -0.25 -0.90
CA SER A 93 10.84 -1.27 0.15
C SER A 93 10.37 -0.72 1.50
N PRO A 94 9.69 -1.52 2.35
CA PRO A 94 9.26 -1.08 3.67
C PRO A 94 10.40 -0.94 4.68
N GLU A 95 11.60 -1.41 4.35
CA GLU A 95 12.75 -1.48 5.27
C GLU A 95 13.75 -0.32 5.09
N ILE A 96 13.58 0.51 4.06
CA ILE A 96 14.56 1.55 3.73
C ILE A 96 14.24 2.88 4.42
N SER A 97 15.28 3.61 4.82
CA SER A 97 15.14 4.92 5.47
C SER A 97 14.57 5.97 4.52
N PHE A 98 14.06 7.09 5.05
CA PHE A 98 13.55 8.18 4.21
C PHE A 98 14.61 8.73 3.23
N SER A 99 15.87 8.83 3.69
CA SER A 99 16.99 9.25 2.84
C SER A 99 17.22 8.27 1.68
N ASP A 100 17.14 6.97 1.95
CA ASP A 100 17.28 5.93 0.92
C ASP A 100 16.10 5.91 -0.04
N GLN A 101 14.88 6.19 0.44
CA GLN A 101 13.70 6.35 -0.43
C GLN A 101 13.87 7.50 -1.42
N MET A 102 14.41 8.62 -0.96
CA MET A 102 14.71 9.77 -1.83
C MET A 102 15.76 9.40 -2.90
N LEU A 103 16.80 8.66 -2.52
CA LEU A 103 17.82 8.18 -3.47
C LEU A 103 17.22 7.19 -4.49
N TYR A 104 16.41 6.25 -4.02
CA TYR A 104 15.69 5.30 -4.87
C TYR A 104 14.75 6.02 -5.84
N TYR A 105 13.96 6.99 -5.37
CA TYR A 105 13.09 7.82 -6.18
C TYR A 105 13.87 8.55 -7.29
N LYS A 106 14.99 9.19 -6.96
CA LYS A 106 15.84 9.85 -7.97
C LYS A 106 16.36 8.86 -9.01
N LYS A 107 16.82 7.69 -8.57
CA LYS A 107 17.34 6.64 -9.47
C LYS A 107 16.26 6.11 -10.41
N ILE A 108 15.07 5.83 -9.90
CA ILE A 108 13.98 5.25 -10.70
C ILE A 108 13.40 6.25 -11.69
N MET A 109 13.28 7.53 -11.30
CA MET A 109 12.80 8.59 -12.19
C MET A 109 13.80 8.90 -13.32
N ASN A 110 15.10 8.73 -13.07
CA ASN A 110 16.14 8.93 -14.08
C ASN A 110 16.34 7.71 -15.01
N ARG A 111 15.64 6.59 -14.80
CA ARG A 111 15.65 5.46 -15.72
C ARG A 111 15.08 5.88 -17.07
N LYS A 112 15.59 5.31 -18.17
CA LYS A 112 14.97 5.45 -19.50
C LYS A 112 13.53 4.92 -19.46
N GLY A 113 12.56 5.82 -19.67
CA GLY A 113 11.12 5.53 -19.55
C GLY A 113 10.50 5.84 -18.18
N GLY A 114 11.32 6.23 -17.19
CA GLY A 114 10.90 6.68 -15.87
C GLY A 114 10.15 5.62 -15.04
N TYR A 115 9.30 6.10 -14.13
CA TYR A 115 8.36 5.31 -13.35
C TYR A 115 6.93 5.59 -13.81
N ASN A 116 6.29 4.61 -14.47
CA ASN A 116 4.94 4.75 -15.02
C ASN A 116 3.98 3.74 -14.39
N SER A 117 2.67 3.86 -14.71
CA SER A 117 1.63 2.98 -14.17
C SER A 117 1.90 1.51 -14.46
N LEU A 118 2.34 1.18 -15.68
CA LEU A 118 2.65 -0.21 -16.06
C LEU A 118 3.76 -0.80 -15.17
N LEU A 119 4.85 -0.04 -14.95
CA LEU A 119 5.94 -0.50 -14.10
C LEU A 119 5.49 -0.70 -12.65
N ARG A 120 4.67 0.21 -12.14
CA ARG A 120 4.07 0.09 -10.81
C ARG A 120 3.19 -1.15 -10.69
N ASP A 121 2.33 -1.40 -11.68
CA ASP A 121 1.44 -2.56 -11.69
C ASP A 121 2.24 -3.88 -11.77
N MET A 122 3.36 -3.90 -12.50
CA MET A 122 4.29 -5.03 -12.51
C MET A 122 4.92 -5.27 -11.14
N ILE A 123 5.41 -4.22 -10.46
CA ILE A 123 6.00 -4.33 -9.12
C ILE A 123 4.96 -4.89 -8.15
N ILE A 124 3.73 -4.35 -8.17
CA ILE A 124 2.63 -4.86 -7.33
C ILE A 124 2.37 -6.33 -7.62
N SER A 125 2.24 -6.71 -8.89
CA SER A 125 1.91 -8.09 -9.28
C SER A 125 2.98 -9.09 -8.86
N VAL A 126 4.26 -8.79 -9.11
CA VAL A 126 5.37 -9.65 -8.72
C VAL A 126 5.49 -9.72 -7.19
N SER A 127 5.31 -8.59 -6.51
CA SER A 127 5.42 -8.53 -5.05
C SER A 127 4.30 -9.30 -4.34
N LEU A 128 3.06 -9.23 -4.85
CA LEU A 128 1.94 -10.02 -4.36
C LEU A 128 2.19 -11.52 -4.54
N ARG A 129 2.70 -11.92 -5.72
CA ARG A 129 3.05 -13.32 -5.99
C ARG A 129 4.13 -13.85 -5.06
N ASN A 130 5.11 -13.02 -4.70
CA ASN A 130 6.22 -13.40 -3.83
C ASN A 130 5.92 -13.20 -2.33
N GLY A 131 4.83 -12.52 -1.97
CA GLY A 131 4.49 -12.14 -0.59
C GLY A 131 5.42 -11.07 0.01
N LYS A 132 6.28 -10.43 -0.79
CA LYS A 132 7.23 -9.39 -0.36
C LYS A 132 7.52 -8.42 -1.49
N PHE A 133 7.88 -7.18 -1.15
CA PHE A 133 8.31 -6.18 -2.13
C PHE A 133 9.44 -6.75 -3.00
N THR A 134 9.26 -6.71 -4.32
CA THR A 134 10.19 -7.24 -5.32
C THR A 134 10.25 -6.32 -6.53
N ASP A 135 11.44 -5.80 -6.83
CA ASP A 135 11.68 -4.87 -7.93
C ASP A 135 12.99 -5.15 -8.70
N ASP A 136 13.60 -6.33 -8.54
CA ASP A 136 14.91 -6.68 -9.13
C ASP A 136 15.00 -6.43 -10.66
N PHE A 137 13.87 -6.58 -11.35
CA PHE A 137 13.76 -6.36 -12.79
C PHE A 137 13.81 -4.87 -13.20
N VAL A 138 13.56 -3.95 -12.27
CA VAL A 138 13.52 -2.50 -12.51
C VAL A 138 14.89 -1.97 -12.95
N PHE A 139 15.99 -2.65 -12.66
CA PHE A 139 17.33 -2.21 -13.06
C PHE A 139 18.13 -3.27 -13.83
N ALA A 140 17.51 -4.40 -14.18
CA ALA A 140 18.18 -5.53 -14.83
C ALA A 140 18.83 -5.22 -16.21
N GLY A 141 18.48 -4.08 -16.84
CA GLY A 141 19.05 -3.63 -18.12
C GLY A 141 19.94 -2.40 -18.04
N SER A 142 20.27 -1.87 -16.85
CA SER A 142 21.10 -0.65 -16.71
C SER A 142 22.60 -0.92 -16.62
N ILE A 143 23.07 -2.10 -17.06
CA ILE A 143 24.49 -2.44 -17.08
C ILE A 143 25.02 -2.33 -18.53
N GLN A 144 26.08 -1.51 -18.67
CA GLN A 144 27.03 -1.31 -19.78
C GLN A 144 26.70 -0.31 -20.90
N SER A 145 27.33 0.87 -20.79
CA SER A 145 28.32 1.29 -21.79
C SER A 145 29.56 1.81 -21.04
N THR A 146 30.48 0.90 -20.70
CA THR A 146 31.85 1.31 -20.35
C THR A 146 32.44 1.95 -21.61
N PRO A 147 32.93 3.20 -21.58
CA PRO A 147 33.69 3.73 -22.70
C PRO A 147 34.94 2.86 -22.85
N GLN A 148 35.09 2.18 -23.98
CA GLN A 148 36.38 1.61 -24.35
C GLN A 148 37.31 2.81 -24.61
N LEU A 149 38.34 2.93 -23.77
CA LEU A 149 39.50 3.79 -24.00
C LEU A 149 40.44 3.14 -25.02
#